data_AF-A0A024P801-F1
#
_entry.id   AF-A0A024P801-F1
#
_cell.length_a   1.000
_cell.length_b   1.000
_cell.length_c   1.000
_cell.angle_alpha   90.00
_cell.angle_beta   90.00
_cell.angle_gamma   90.00
#
_symmetry.space_group_name_H-M   'P 1'
#
loop_
_entity.id
_entity.type
_entity.pdbx_description
1 polymer ?
#
loop_
_entity_poly.entity_id
_entity_poly.type
_entity_poly.pdbx_seq_one_letter_code
_entity_poly.pdbx_strand_id
1 'polypeptide(L)' 'MNHYDYDKALHFMIWGQWDDLLVLMVRTKDELLSKKIETFLHACYYPSKQSEMLESHEALLSYIDHAQTTTLQPEYFTFS' A
#
# COMPACT_ATOMS: atom_id res chain seq x y z
N MET A 1 1.01 9.76 -9.26
CA MET A 1 0.33 8.61 -8.63
C MET A 1 -0.34 7.77 -9.70
N ASN A 2 -0.19 6.44 -9.66
CA ASN A 2 -0.93 5.54 -10.54
C ASN A 2 -1.94 4.77 -9.69
N HIS A 3 -3.23 5.04 -9.85
CA HIS A 3 -4.33 4.41 -9.10
C HIS A 3 -4.21 2.87 -9.11
N TYR A 4 -3.73 2.32 -10.22
CA TYR A 4 -3.57 0.89 -10.43
C TYR A 4 -2.55 0.23 -9.49
N ASP A 5 -1.55 0.98 -9.01
CA ASP A 5 -0.56 0.43 -8.08
C ASP A 5 -1.18 0.23 -6.68
N TYR A 6 -2.11 1.09 -6.27
CA TYR A 6 -2.82 0.96 -5.01
C TYR A 6 -3.82 -0.21 -5.02
N ASP A 7 -4.58 -0.36 -6.11
CA ASP A 7 -5.51 -1.48 -6.28
C ASP A 7 -4.78 -2.83 -6.23
N LYS A 8 -3.62 -2.90 -6.89
CA LYS A 8 -2.75 -4.08 -6.84
C LYS A 8 -2.20 -4.35 -5.45
N ALA A 9 -1.69 -3.32 -4.77
CA ALA A 9 -1.16 -3.49 -3.42
C ALA A 9 -2.22 -4.04 -2.46
N LEU A 10 -3.47 -3.54 -2.57
CA LEU A 10 -4.60 -4.05 -1.79
C LEU A 10 -4.94 -5.49 -2.15
N HIS A 11 -5.02 -5.81 -3.45
CA HIS A 11 -5.31 -7.17 -3.93
C HIS A 11 -4.28 -8.18 -3.39
N PHE A 12 -2.99 -7.86 -3.53
CA PHE A 12 -1.90 -8.72 -3.08
C PHE A 12 -1.89 -8.89 -1.56
N MET A 13 -2.22 -7.85 -0.79
CA MET A 13 -2.36 -7.97 0.67
C MET A 13 -3.49 -8.92 1.07
N ILE A 14 -4.67 -8.79 0.49
CA ILE A 14 -5.83 -9.63 0.82
C ILE A 14 -5.56 -11.10 0.49
N TRP A 15 -4.85 -11.35 -0.61
CA TRP A 15 -4.55 -12.71 -1.10
C TRP A 15 -3.25 -13.29 -0.51
N GLY A 16 -2.48 -12.50 0.25
CA GLY A 16 -1.21 -12.91 0.81
C GLY A 16 -0.11 -13.14 -0.24
N GLN A 17 -0.18 -12.45 -1.37
CA GLN A 17 0.79 -12.57 -2.48
C GLN A 17 2.01 -11.67 -2.24
N TRP A 18 2.85 -12.05 -1.28
CA TRP A 18 3.99 -11.24 -0.84
C TRP A 18 5.07 -11.05 -1.91
N ASP A 19 5.31 -12.05 -2.76
CA ASP A 19 6.26 -11.95 -3.87
C ASP A 19 5.81 -10.90 -4.92
N ASP A 20 4.52 -10.89 -5.27
CA ASP A 20 3.96 -9.89 -6.20
C ASP A 20 3.96 -8.49 -5.58
N LEU A 21 3.73 -8.40 -4.26
CA LEU A 21 3.82 -7.16 -3.51
C LEU A 21 5.26 -6.61 -3.47
N LEU A 22 6.27 -7.49 -3.33
CA LEU A 22 7.69 -7.13 -3.42
C LEU A 22 8.05 -6.64 -4.83
N VAL A 23 7.54 -7.29 -5.88
CA VAL A 23 7.74 -6.82 -7.26
C VAL A 23 7.10 -5.45 -7.46
N LEU A 24 5.91 -5.21 -6.91
CA LEU A 24 5.23 -3.92 -6.97
C LEU A 24 6.03 -2.82 -6.26
N MET A 25 6.60 -3.11 -5.08
CA MET A 25 7.47 -2.19 -4.33
C MET A 25 8.64 -1.67 -5.19
N VAL A 26 9.29 -2.55 -5.95
CA VAL A 26 10.45 -2.18 -6.78
C VAL A 26 10.04 -1.42 -8.04
N ARG A 27 8.81 -1.62 -8.52
CA ARG A 27 8.32 -1.05 -9.79
C ARG A 27 7.54 0.25 -9.64
N THR A 28 6.94 0.50 -8.49
CA THR A 28 6.20 1.74 -8.25
C THR A 28 7.16 2.92 -8.24
N LYS A 29 6.69 4.08 -8.74
CA LYS A 29 7.41 5.36 -8.66
C LYS A 29 7.05 6.13 -7.39
N ASP A 30 6.15 5.60 -6.58
CA ASP A 30 5.75 6.17 -5.30
C ASP A 30 6.66 5.65 -4.20
N GLU A 31 7.63 6.46 -3.82
CA GLU A 31 8.60 6.17 -2.75
C GLU A 31 7.93 5.89 -1.41
N LEU A 32 6.78 6.54 -1.13
CA LEU A 32 6.08 6.40 0.14
C LEU A 32 5.31 5.07 0.18
N LEU A 33 4.68 4.69 -0.94
CA LEU A 33 4.09 3.35 -1.11
C LEU A 33 5.17 2.26 -0.99
N SER A 34 6.28 2.42 -1.71
CA SER A 34 7.39 1.47 -1.72
C SER A 34 7.92 1.23 -0.30
N LYS A 35 8.19 2.28 0.46
CA LYS A 35 8.69 2.19 1.84
C LYS A 35 7.69 1.53 2.80
N LYS A 36 6.39 1.75 2.62
CA LYS A 36 5.36 1.11 3.44
C LYS A 36 5.23 -0.37 3.15
N ILE A 37 5.32 -0.76 1.86
CA ILE A 37 5.38 -2.16 1.45
C ILE A 37 6.63 -2.84 2.02
N GLU A 38 7.80 -2.19 1.92
CA GLU A 38 9.05 -2.69 2.49
C GLU A 38 8.93 -2.98 3.99
N THR A 39 8.39 -2.03 4.75
CA THR A 39 8.21 -2.15 6.20
C THR A 39 7.30 -3.33 6.55
N PHE A 40 6.19 -3.47 5.81
CA PHE A 40 5.25 -4.57 5.98
C PHE A 40 5.89 -5.94 5.66
N LEU A 41 6.59 -6.06 4.53
CA LEU A 41 7.29 -7.28 4.14
C LEU A 41 8.37 -7.65 5.17
N HIS A 42 9.14 -6.67 5.66
CA HIS A 42 10.14 -6.90 6.70
C HIS A 42 9.49 -7.44 7.98
N ALA A 43 8.36 -6.89 8.41
CA ALA A 43 7.62 -7.40 9.58
C ALA A 43 7.04 -8.80 9.36
N CYS A 44 6.67 -9.16 8.13
CA CYS A 44 6.20 -10.51 7.78
C CYS A 44 7.33 -11.56 7.78
N TYR A 45 8.49 -11.25 7.20
CA TYR A 45 9.62 -12.19 7.10
C TYR A 45 10.45 -12.27 8.38
N TYR A 46 10.58 -11.16 9.10
CA TYR A 46 11.35 -11.06 10.35
C TYR A 46 10.46 -10.55 11.48
N PRO A 47 9.52 -11.38 11.98
CA PRO A 47 8.64 -10.98 13.07
C PRO A 47 9.45 -10.81 14.37
N SER A 48 9.87 -9.57 14.66
CA SER A 48 10.53 -9.21 15.91
C SER A 48 9.55 -9.08 17.07
N LYS A 49 8.36 -8.54 16.81
CA LYS A 49 7.24 -8.44 17.76
C LYS A 49 5.92 -8.72 17.05
N GLN A 50 5.01 -9.47 17.68
CA GLN A 50 3.70 -9.79 17.10
C GLN A 50 2.91 -8.55 16.65
N SER A 51 3.03 -7.43 17.37
CA SER A 51 2.29 -6.20 17.07
C SER A 51 2.80 -5.47 15.82
N GLU A 52 4.09 -5.60 15.47
CA GLU A 52 4.70 -4.84 14.37
C GLU A 52 4.13 -5.25 13.00
N MET A 53 3.76 -6.52 12.83
CA MET A 53 3.10 -7.00 11.62
C MET A 53 1.70 -6.40 11.46
N LEU A 54 0.91 -6.34 12.53
CA LEU A 54 -0.43 -5.78 12.49
C LEU A 54 -0.38 -4.25 12.29
N GLU A 55 0.50 -3.57 13.01
CA GLU A 55 0.69 -2.11 12.89
C GLU A 55 1.14 -1.70 11.49
N SER A 56 2.09 -2.44 10.90
CA SER A 56 2.54 -2.18 9.52
C SER A 56 1.47 -2.51 8.47
N HIS A 57 0.66 -3.54 8.71
CA HIS A 57 -0.49 -3.88 7.88
C HIS A 57 -1.54 -2.78 7.88
N GLU A 58 -1.96 -2.31 9.06
CA GLU A 58 -2.92 -1.20 9.19
C GLU A 58 -2.36 0.11 8.59
N ALA A 59 -1.07 0.40 8.80
CA ALA A 59 -0.42 1.59 8.26
C ALA A 59 -0.29 1.59 6.72
N LEU A 60 -0.19 0.41 6.10
CA LEU A 60 -0.18 0.26 4.65
C LEU A 60 -1.60 0.37 4.08
N LEU A 61 -2.60 -0.27 4.70
CA LEU A 61 -4.01 -0.17 4.32
C LEU A 61 -4.52 1.27 4.40
N SER A 62 -4.28 1.94 5.54
CA SER A 62 -4.71 3.34 5.73
C SER A 62 -4.06 4.27 4.70
N TYR A 63 -2.82 3.99 4.29
CA TYR A 63 -2.16 4.78 3.28
C TYR A 63 -2.75 4.56 1.89
N ILE A 64 -3.06 3.32 1.52
CA ILE A 64 -3.71 2.99 0.25
C ILE A 64 -5.08 3.66 0.16
N ASP A 65 -5.89 3.58 1.20
CA ASP A 65 -7.22 4.21 1.27
C ASP A 65 -7.14 5.74 1.14
N HIS A 66 -6.19 6.37 1.86
CA HIS A 66 -5.95 7.80 1.76
C HIS A 66 -5.48 8.20 0.36
N ALA A 67 -4.53 7.47 -0.22
CA ALA A 67 -3.99 7.74 -1.55
C ALA A 67 -5.04 7.57 -2.65
N GLN A 68 -5.90 6.56 -2.55
CA GLN A 68 -7.06 6.36 -3.44
C GLN A 68 -8.04 7.54 -3.30
N THR A 69 -8.38 7.95 -2.07
CA THR A 69 -9.29 9.09 -1.83
C THR A 69 -8.72 10.40 -2.39
N THR A 70 -7.43 10.68 -2.17
CA THR A 70 -6.77 11.88 -2.74
C THR A 70 -6.70 11.82 -4.27
N THR A 71 -6.53 10.64 -4.86
CA THR A 71 -6.47 10.47 -6.32
C THR A 71 -7.85 10.56 -6.99
N LEU A 72 -8.93 10.26 -6.26
CA LEU A 72 -10.33 10.37 -6.74
C LEU A 72 -10.92 11.79 -6.62
N GLN A 73 -10.17 12.74 -6.06
CA GLN A 73 -10.58 14.13 -5.86
C GLN A 73 -10.19 15.17 -6.95
N PRO A 74 -9.97 14.90 -8.25
CA PRO A 74 -9.75 16.00 -9.21
C PRO A 74 -11.03 16.60 -9.82
N GLU A 75 -12.21 15.96 -9.77
CA GLU A 75 -13.26 16.30 -10.78
C GLU A 75 -14.71 16.50 -10.28
N TYR A 76 -15.02 16.33 -8.98
CA TYR A 76 -16.40 16.52 -8.48
C TYR A 76 -16.66 17.89 -7.82
N PHE A 77 -15.72 18.83 -7.88
CA PHE A 77 -15.86 20.16 -7.25
C PHE A 77 -15.76 21.34 -8.22
N THR A 78 -16.15 21.15 -9.49
CA THR A 78 -16.48 22.27 -10.38
C THR A 78 -17.78 21.98 -11.15
N PHE A 79 -18.80 22.81 -10.86
CA PHE A 79 -20.16 22.89 -11.45
C PHE A 79 -21.11 21.76 -11.02
N SER A 80 -22.22 21.99 -10.31
CA SER A 80 -23.21 23.10 -10.40
C SER A 80 -23.81 23.47 -9.04
#